data_AF-A0A7S3ULW2-F1
#
_entry.id   AF-A0A7S3ULW2-F1
#
_cell.length_a   1.000
_cell.length_b   1.000
_cell.length_c   1.000
_cell.angle_alpha   90.00
_cell.angle_beta   90.00
_cell.angle_gamma   90.00
#
_symmetry.space_group_name_H-M   'P 1'
#
loop_
_entity.id
_entity.type
_entity.pdbx_description
1 polymer ?
#
loop_
_entity_poly.entity_id
_entity_poly.type
_entity_poly.pdbx_seq_one_letter_code
_entity_poly.pdbx_strand_id
1 'polypeptide(L)'
;SIATKRFDAQTGADREVQRILLELLNQMDGFDQDTTVKVIMATNREDTLDPALLRPGRLDRKIEFPMPDRRQRRLIFQTLTAKMNLSKEVDLEDYVSRPEKISAADIAAICQEAGMQAV
;
A
#
# COMPACT_ATOMS: atom_id res chain seq x y z
N SER A 1 -7.17 -6.92 -11.01
CA SER A 1 -5.89 -7.34 -10.40
C SER A 1 -5.12 -8.14 -11.44
N ILE A 2 -3.86 -7.81 -11.72
CA ILE A 2 -3.09 -8.43 -12.81
C ILE A 2 -2.32 -9.68 -12.33
N ALA A 3 -2.02 -9.78 -11.03
CA ALA A 3 -1.13 -10.78 -10.46
C ALA A 3 -1.85 -11.80 -9.56
N THR A 4 -3.05 -12.25 -9.93
CA THR A 4 -3.85 -13.16 -9.10
C THR A 4 -3.45 -14.62 -9.32
N LYS A 5 -3.51 -15.46 -8.28
CA LYS A 5 -3.29 -16.92 -8.34
C LYS A 5 -4.13 -17.53 -9.45
N ARG A 6 -3.55 -18.53 -10.11
CA ARG A 6 -4.21 -19.29 -11.17
C ARG A 6 -5.46 -19.97 -10.61
N PHE A 7 -6.61 -19.33 -10.78
CA PHE A 7 -7.90 -20.00 -10.75
C PHE A 7 -8.18 -20.54 -12.16
N ASP A 8 -8.86 -21.68 -12.25
CA ASP A 8 -9.31 -22.24 -13.52
C ASP A 8 -10.04 -21.15 -14.32
N ALA A 9 -9.39 -20.65 -15.38
CA ALA A 9 -9.87 -19.52 -16.15
C ALA A 9 -11.13 -19.94 -16.92
N GLN A 10 -12.29 -19.59 -16.38
CA GLN A 10 -13.61 -19.90 -16.96
C GLN A 10 -13.94 -18.98 -18.15
N THR A 11 -13.29 -17.82 -18.25
CA THR A 11 -13.56 -16.83 -19.33
C THR A 11 -12.32 -16.54 -20.17
N GLY A 12 -12.54 -16.08 -21.42
CA GLY A 12 -11.46 -15.68 -22.32
C GLY A 12 -10.64 -14.48 -21.81
N ALA A 13 -11.28 -13.56 -21.08
CA ALA A 13 -10.63 -12.39 -20.50
C ALA A 13 -9.61 -12.76 -19.42
N ASP A 14 -9.92 -13.76 -18.58
CA ASP A 14 -8.99 -14.23 -17.54
C ASP A 14 -7.70 -14.83 -18.14
N ARG A 15 -7.82 -15.51 -19.29
CA ARG A 15 -6.68 -16.06 -20.03
C ARG A 15 -5.77 -14.97 -20.60
N GLU A 16 -6.35 -13.86 -21.03
CA GLU A 16 -5.58 -12.72 -21.55
C GLU A 16 -4.80 -12.02 -20.43
N VAL A 17 -5.44 -11.78 -19.28
CA VAL A 17 -4.78 -11.24 -18.08
C VAL A 17 -3.62 -12.14 -17.63
N GLN A 18 -3.83 -13.47 -17.62
CA GLN A 18 -2.78 -14.44 -17.31
C GLN A 18 -1.62 -14.39 -18.31
N ARG A 19 -1.89 -14.21 -19.60
CA ARG A 19 -0.84 -14.09 -20.63
C ARG A 19 -0.01 -12.83 -20.43
N ILE A 20 -0.66 -11.70 -20.14
CA ILE A 20 0.02 -10.43 -19.86
C ILE A 20 0.91 -10.54 -18.61
N LEU A 21 0.44 -11.22 -17.56
CA LEU A 21 1.23 -11.47 -16.35
C LEU A 21 2.48 -12.30 -16.64
N LEU A 22 2.36 -13.36 -17.45
CA LEU A 22 3.50 -14.20 -17.84
C LEU A 22 4.53 -13.42 -18.66
N GLU A 23 4.08 -12.55 -19.55
CA GLU A 23 5.00 -11.71 -20.32
C GLU A 23 5.73 -10.72 -19.43
N LEU A 24 5.03 -10.08 -18.48
CA LEU A 24 5.66 -9.21 -17.49
C LEU A 24 6.73 -9.97 -16.68
N LEU A 25 6.46 -11.21 -16.29
CA LEU A 25 7.42 -12.07 -15.58
C LEU A 25 8.66 -12.38 -16.42
N ASN A 26 8.49 -12.66 -17.72
CA ASN A 26 9.61 -12.91 -18.62
C ASN A 26 10.49 -11.66 -18.78
N GLN A 27 9.88 -10.47 -18.90
CA GLN A 27 10.61 -9.21 -18.97
C GLN A 27 11.32 -8.87 -17.66
N MET A 28 10.75 -9.26 -16.51
CA MET A 28 11.40 -9.10 -15.20
C MET A 28 12.62 -10.03 -15.02
N ASP A 29 12.57 -11.24 -15.58
CA ASP A 29 13.70 -12.18 -15.50
C ASP A 29 14.87 -11.74 -16.40
N GLY A 30 14.57 -11.05 -17.52
CA GLY A 30 15.54 -10.33 -18.35
C GLY A 30 16.56 -11.19 -19.09
N PHE A 31 16.80 -10.89 -20.37
CA PHE A 31 17.91 -11.45 -21.15
C PHE A 31 19.13 -10.49 -21.25
N ASP A 32 18.93 -9.18 -21.03
CA ASP A 32 19.97 -8.16 -21.21
C ASP A 32 20.43 -7.54 -19.88
N GLN A 33 21.74 -7.61 -19.61
CA GLN A 33 22.37 -7.14 -18.37
C GLN A 33 22.68 -5.63 -18.34
N ASP A 34 22.39 -4.88 -19.40
CA ASP A 34 22.86 -3.50 -19.56
C ASP A 34 21.93 -2.43 -18.95
N THR A 35 20.73 -2.79 -18.48
CA THR A 35 19.80 -1.83 -17.84
C THR A 35 19.42 -2.24 -16.42
N THR A 36 19.79 -1.43 -15.43
CA THR A 36 19.38 -1.65 -14.03
C THR A 36 17.96 -1.11 -13.80
N VAL A 37 16.94 -1.94 -13.97
CA VAL A 37 15.54 -1.60 -13.62
C VAL A 37 15.23 -2.08 -12.21
N LYS A 38 14.61 -1.23 -11.38
CA LYS A 38 14.07 -1.60 -10.06
C LYS A 38 12.55 -1.57 -10.12
N VAL A 39 11.91 -2.66 -9.69
CA VAL A 39 10.45 -2.80 -9.71
C VAL A 39 9.93 -2.75 -8.28
N ILE A 40 8.94 -1.88 -8.03
CA ILE A 40 8.21 -1.79 -6.76
C ILE A 40 6.76 -2.19 -7.03
N MET A 41 6.26 -3.16 -6.28
CA MET A 41 4.87 -3.63 -6.37
C MET A 41 4.16 -3.41 -5.03
N ALA A 42 2.87 -3.07 -5.09
CA ALA A 42 2.02 -2.93 -3.92
C ALA A 42 0.79 -3.85 -4.06
N THR A 43 0.46 -4.57 -2.99
CA THR A 43 -0.77 -5.37 -2.91
C THR A 43 -1.34 -5.31 -1.50
N ASN A 44 -2.66 -5.32 -1.40
CA ASN A 44 -3.36 -5.49 -0.13
C ASN A 44 -3.73 -6.97 0.14
N ARG A 45 -3.40 -7.86 -0.80
CA ARG A 45 -3.78 -9.28 -0.79
C ARG A 45 -2.63 -10.16 -1.27
N GLU A 46 -1.65 -10.40 -0.40
CA GLU A 46 -0.51 -11.27 -0.73
C GLU A 46 -0.91 -12.74 -0.89
N ASP A 47 -1.99 -13.16 -0.23
CA ASP A 47 -2.57 -14.50 -0.31
C ASP A 47 -2.98 -14.87 -1.75
N THR A 48 -3.39 -13.87 -2.52
CA THR A 48 -3.83 -14.01 -3.90
C THR A 48 -2.71 -13.86 -4.92
N LEU A 49 -1.46 -13.60 -4.54
CA LEU A 49 -0.37 -13.45 -5.52
C LEU A 49 0.05 -14.79 -6.14
N ASP A 50 0.39 -14.78 -7.44
CA ASP A 50 1.01 -15.94 -8.11
C ASP A 50 2.35 -16.27 -7.42
N PRO A 51 2.55 -17.51 -6.91
CA PRO A 51 3.82 -17.94 -6.32
C PRO A 51 5.04 -17.76 -7.22
N ALA A 52 4.86 -17.69 -8.54
CA ALA A 52 5.92 -17.44 -9.50
C ALA A 52 6.58 -16.06 -9.30
N LEU A 53 5.84 -15.05 -8.84
CA LEU A 53 6.39 -13.72 -8.53
C LEU A 53 7.27 -13.72 -7.27
N LEU A 54 7.00 -14.64 -6.34
CA LEU A 54 7.68 -14.72 -5.04
C LEU A 54 8.99 -15.51 -5.10
N ARG A 55 9.38 -16.01 -6.28
CA ARG A 55 10.64 -16.73 -6.45
C ARG A 55 11.83 -15.76 -6.38
N PRO A 56 12.96 -16.19 -5.76
CA PRO A 56 14.19 -15.41 -5.75
C PRO A 56 14.61 -15.01 -7.17
N GLY A 57 15.03 -13.76 -7.36
CA GLY A 57 15.38 -13.19 -8.67
C GLY A 57 14.29 -12.29 -9.29
N ARG A 58 13.07 -12.29 -8.72
CA ARG A 58 11.96 -11.40 -9.13
C ARG A 58 11.63 -10.42 -8.01
N LEU A 59 10.86 -10.85 -7.02
CA LEU A 59 10.53 -10.06 -5.83
C LEU A 59 11.37 -10.53 -4.64
N ASP A 60 12.56 -9.96 -4.50
CA ASP A 60 13.51 -10.36 -3.45
C ASP A 60 13.17 -9.80 -2.06
N ARG A 61 12.46 -8.67 -2.02
CA ARG A 61 12.13 -7.95 -0.77
C ARG A 61 10.62 -7.86 -0.59
N LYS A 62 10.15 -8.38 0.54
CA LYS A 62 8.77 -8.22 1.00
C LYS A 62 8.78 -7.25 2.17
N ILE A 63 8.04 -6.15 2.02
CA ILE A 63 7.90 -5.14 3.06
C ILE A 63 6.43 -5.13 3.44
N GLU A 64 6.15 -5.55 4.68
CA GLU A 64 4.81 -5.52 5.24
C GLU A 64 4.53 -4.15 5.85
N PHE A 65 3.32 -3.65 5.64
CA PHE A 65 2.84 -2.39 6.21
C PHE A 65 1.77 -2.70 7.26
N PRO A 66 2.15 -2.85 8.55
CA PRO A 66 1.17 -3.03 9.61
C PRO A 66 0.42 -1.74 9.90
N MET A 67 -0.66 -1.85 10.69
CA MET A 67 -1.34 -0.68 11.24
C MET A 67 -0.38 0.16 12.09
N PRO A 68 -0.52 1.50 12.07
CA PRO A 68 0.42 2.38 12.76
C PRO A 68 0.33 2.24 14.28
N ASP A 69 1.50 2.11 14.91
CA ASP A 69 1.67 2.16 16.37
C ASP A 69 1.32 3.53 16.93
N ARG A 70 1.11 3.64 18.25
CA ARG A 70 0.82 4.92 18.92
C ARG A 70 1.79 6.04 18.54
N ARG A 71 3.09 5.75 18.52
CA ARG A 71 4.13 6.71 18.14
C ARG A 71 4.03 7.11 16.67
N GLN A 72 3.74 6.15 15.78
CA GLN A 72 3.58 6.40 14.35
C GLN A 72 2.31 7.22 14.08
N ARG A 73 1.19 6.90 14.75
CA ARG A 73 -0.05 7.70 14.70
C ARG A 73 0.20 9.14 15.10
N ARG A 74 0.92 9.37 16.20
CA ARG A 74 1.29 10.73 16.64
C ARG A 74 2.07 11.47 15.55
N LEU A 75 3.03 10.81 14.92
CA LEU A 75 3.81 11.40 13.84
C LEU A 75 2.95 11.74 12.62
N ILE A 76 2.00 10.86 12.26
CA ILE A 76 1.07 11.06 11.15
C ILE A 76 0.15 12.26 11.43
N PHE A 77 -0.49 12.30 12.60
CA PHE A 77 -1.30 13.44 13.04
C PHE A 77 -0.49 14.73 12.98
N GLN A 78 0.69 14.76 13.60
CA GLN A 78 1.56 15.93 13.62
C GLN A 78 1.94 16.40 12.20
N THR A 79 2.23 15.48 11.28
CA THR A 79 2.61 15.83 9.90
C THR A 79 1.43 16.40 9.11
N LEU A 80 0.23 15.84 9.29
CA LEU A 80 -0.97 16.29 8.61
C LEU A 80 -1.44 17.65 9.15
N THR A 81 -1.45 17.80 10.47
CA THR A 81 -1.88 19.05 11.12
C THR A 81 -0.83 20.15 11.06
N ALA A 82 0.44 19.86 10.72
CA ALA A 82 1.47 20.89 10.52
C ALA A 82 1.11 21.90 9.42
N LYS A 83 0.22 21.53 8.49
CA LYS A 83 -0.29 22.43 7.44
C LYS A 83 -1.58 23.16 7.84
N MET A 84 -2.11 22.89 9.04
CA MET A 84 -3.39 23.41 9.53
C MET A 84 -3.16 24.39 10.68
N ASN A 85 -4.10 25.33 10.85
CA ASN A 85 -4.06 26.26 11.98
C ASN A 85 -4.78 25.64 13.18
N LEU A 86 -4.01 25.02 14.08
CA LEU A 86 -4.54 24.36 15.28
C LEU A 86 -4.76 25.38 16.41
N SER A 87 -5.91 25.30 17.08
CA SER A 87 -6.15 26.01 18.34
C SER A 87 -5.30 25.41 19.48
N LYS A 88 -4.97 26.22 20.49
CA LYS A 88 -4.27 25.76 21.71
C LYS A 88 -5.07 24.76 22.54
N GLU A 89 -6.36 24.65 22.28
CA GLU A 89 -7.28 23.71 22.94
C GLU A 89 -7.18 22.29 22.36
N VAL A 90 -6.55 22.11 21.20
CA VAL A 90 -6.46 20.82 20.52
C VAL A 90 -5.23 20.06 21.01
N ASP A 91 -5.43 18.99 21.79
CA ASP A 91 -4.39 18.02 22.11
C ASP A 91 -4.45 16.80 21.18
N LEU A 92 -3.39 16.58 20.40
CA LEU A 92 -3.28 15.43 19.51
C LEU A 92 -3.12 14.11 20.29
N GLU A 93 -2.65 14.15 21.54
CA GLU A 93 -2.44 12.95 22.35
C GLU A 93 -3.78 12.28 22.74
N ASP A 94 -4.85 13.07 22.87
CA ASP A 94 -6.21 12.58 23.13
C ASP A 94 -6.75 11.73 21.98
N TYR A 95 -6.36 12.04 20.74
CA TYR A 95 -6.74 11.26 19.56
C TYR A 95 -5.84 10.03 19.38
N VAL A 96 -4.54 10.18 19.66
CA VAL A 96 -3.55 9.10 19.52
C VAL A 96 -3.75 7.98 20.56
N SER A 97 -4.21 8.34 21.76
CA SER A 97 -4.41 7.43 22.89
C SER A 97 -5.67 6.57 22.78
N ARG A 98 -6.58 6.87 21.84
CA ARG A 98 -7.78 6.08 21.61
C ARG A 98 -7.42 4.64 21.18
N PRO A 99 -8.19 3.64 21.62
CA PRO A 99 -7.94 2.23 21.29
C PRO A 99 -8.33 1.86 19.85
N GLU A 100 -8.86 2.81 19.07
CA GLU A 100 -9.33 2.58 17.71
C GLU A 100 -8.17 2.26 16.75
N LYS A 101 -8.38 1.23 15.93
CA LYS A 101 -7.46 0.86 14.86
C LYS A 101 -7.79 1.69 13.62
N ILE A 102 -7.10 2.81 13.48
CA ILE A 102 -7.25 3.73 12.35
C ILE A 102 -6.04 3.62 11.42
N SER A 103 -6.30 3.62 10.11
CA SER A 103 -5.26 3.69 9.10
C SER A 103 -4.76 5.14 8.94
N ALA A 104 -3.61 5.31 8.27
CA ALA A 104 -3.12 6.65 7.95
C ALA A 104 -4.09 7.45 7.05
N ALA A 105 -4.85 6.75 6.21
CA ALA A 105 -5.88 7.36 5.36
C ALA A 105 -7.06 7.88 6.19
N ASP A 106 -7.49 7.13 7.21
CA ASP A 106 -8.57 7.56 8.12
C ASP A 106 -8.15 8.80 8.91
N ILE A 107 -6.90 8.84 9.40
CA ILE A 107 -6.35 10.02 10.09
C ILE A 107 -6.38 11.24 9.15
N ALA A 108 -5.96 11.07 7.89
CA ALA A 108 -5.99 12.15 6.91
C ALA A 108 -7.41 12.64 6.63
N ALA A 109 -8.38 11.73 6.51
CA ALA A 109 -9.78 12.07 6.33
C ALA A 109 -10.34 12.87 7.53
N ILE A 110 -10.07 12.42 8.76
CA ILE A 110 -10.48 13.13 9.98
C ILE A 110 -9.92 14.55 10.01
N CYS A 111 -8.62 14.71 9.74
CA CYS A 111 -8.00 16.04 9.69
C CYS A 111 -8.63 16.92 8.60
N GLN A 112 -8.90 16.37 7.42
CA GLN A 112 -9.51 17.10 6.33
C GLN A 112 -10.95 17.53 6.64
N GLU A 113 -11.77 16.65 7.22
CA GLU A 113 -13.13 16.98 7.64
C GLU A 113 -13.14 18.03 8.74
N ALA A 114 -12.27 17.93 9.75
CA ALA A 114 -12.13 18.95 10.79
C ALA A 114 -11.78 20.31 10.20
N GLY A 115 -10.90 20.35 9.18
CA GLY A 115 -10.57 21.57 8.44
C GLY A 115 -11.77 22.15 7.69
N MET A 116 -12.60 21.32 7.05
CA MET A 116 -13.80 21.79 6.35
C MET A 116 -14.88 22.32 7.30
N GLN A 117 -15.04 21.73 8.49
CA GLN A 117 -16.01 22.20 9.50
C GLN A 117 -15.57 23.50 10.19
N ALA A 118 -14.29 23.84 10.11
CA ALA A 118 -13.72 25.06 10.70
C ALA A 118 -13.80 26.29 9.78
N VAL A 119 -14.27 26.12 8.53
CA VAL A 119 -14.55 27.20 7.56
C VAL A 119 -15.99 27.67 7.73
#